data_AF-A0A365N5D3-F1
#
_entry.id   AF-A0A365N5D3-F1
#
_cell.length_a   1.000
_cell.length_b   1.000
_cell.length_c   1.000
_cell.angle_alpha   90.00
_cell.angle_beta   90.00
_cell.angle_gamma   90.00
#
_symmetry.space_group_name_H-M   'P 1'
#
loop_
_entity.id
_entity.type
_entity.pdbx_description
1 polymer ?
#
loop_
_entity_poly.entity_id
_entity_poly.type
_entity_poly.pdbx_seq_one_letter_code
_entity_poly.pdbx_strand_id
1 'polypeptide(L)'
;MDVSDIPSSQETVEDPTLPGSPVEGATLILTPENPEARLAFHEVAESLQVQTQDPVTHAAQQHTRKCMWISSKQQNDQEVRRLSRTASEDLSSSSPISSPRDPRSSFRSQDESEEEFRIWKGHYFLSLDQPPRNPSRGWVVGSLRDGPHMNDIVLCLRSGNNKIYKVRRNQAILQIDKTSFVYVQPMTDRSTTMVNGDKISRKRVFNQSSARLAFGSLCYRIQYARGSYADDYPSRVKDYLNKYLNIPTTLLELSLTPTPSETSPITIGQWTVSAGTVGKGASGMVSIASNDHGQRVALKRVQVGRDRERIRNVQIKLETLAALCQRKNENRLLRLIEVITDDVRSANRIADVWFVQEPAAQEVLSTALTRGLFKQGQERISIVTTVLADILGATNFLHRNRWIHGDLKPVNIGIRTWTTECISLVLLDLDDAEKSPFPGRYHPARPGTGGTIGWLAPEREMTGYNELADLWSIGVMGIEMIWGRHPWRHGKNPWRPGPEASELQKEFQDMYGETVDALNKLHDEGTN
;
A
#
# COMPACT_ATOMS: atom_id res chain seq x y z
N MET A 1 2.58 49.21 -8.99
CA MET A 1 3.09 48.15 -8.10
C MET A 1 2.99 48.71 -6.70
N ASP A 2 1.89 48.38 -6.03
CA ASP A 2 1.67 48.76 -4.63
C ASP A 2 2.61 47.94 -3.75
N VAL A 3 3.23 48.61 -2.79
CA VAL A 3 4.28 48.08 -1.92
C VAL A 3 3.69 47.38 -0.67
N SER A 4 2.47 46.86 -0.78
CA SER A 4 1.75 46.19 0.32
C SER A 4 1.77 44.65 0.26
N ASP A 5 2.33 44.05 -0.79
CA ASP A 5 2.41 42.58 -0.97
C ASP A 5 3.79 42.01 -0.59
N ILE A 6 4.34 42.40 0.56
CA ILE A 6 5.45 41.66 1.19
C ILE A 6 4.87 40.89 2.37
N PRO A 7 4.80 39.54 2.33
CA PRO A 7 4.40 38.77 3.49
C PRO A 7 5.42 39.05 4.61
N SER A 8 4.92 39.56 5.73
CA SER A 8 5.72 39.71 6.95
C SER A 8 6.45 38.40 7.25
N SER A 9 7.77 38.44 7.23
CA SER A 9 8.68 37.30 7.39
C SER A 9 8.75 36.76 8.83
N GLN A 10 7.68 36.86 9.62
CA GLN A 10 7.61 36.42 11.01
C GLN A 10 6.25 35.82 11.45
N GLU A 11 5.39 35.36 10.53
CA GLU A 11 4.40 34.36 10.93
C GLU A 11 5.09 33.00 10.96
N THR A 12 5.48 32.55 12.16
CA THR A 12 5.84 31.15 12.40
C THR A 12 4.64 30.32 11.97
N VAL A 13 4.77 29.56 10.88
CA VAL A 13 3.76 28.56 10.51
C VAL A 13 3.69 27.59 11.68
N GLU A 14 2.66 27.70 12.52
CA GLU A 14 2.38 26.71 13.55
C GLU A 14 2.13 25.39 12.82
N ASP A 15 3.15 24.51 12.79
CA ASP A 15 3.01 23.16 12.28
C ASP A 15 2.57 22.26 13.44
N PRO A 16 1.30 21.83 13.47
CA PRO A 16 0.78 21.01 14.56
C PRO A 16 1.36 19.59 14.56
N THR A 17 2.17 19.20 13.58
CA THR A 17 2.78 17.88 13.52
C THR A 17 4.19 17.84 14.11
N LEU A 18 4.69 18.99 14.58
CA LEU A 18 6.01 19.06 15.22
C LEU A 18 6.07 18.23 16.51
N PRO A 19 7.26 17.71 16.87
CA PRO A 19 7.45 16.99 18.13
C PRO A 19 6.98 17.81 19.35
N GLY A 20 6.24 17.18 20.26
CA GLY A 20 5.62 17.81 21.42
C GLY A 20 4.27 18.47 21.17
N SER A 21 3.76 18.45 19.93
CA SER A 21 2.43 18.97 19.59
C SER A 21 1.32 17.94 19.85
N PRO A 22 0.07 18.37 20.15
CA PRO A 22 -1.07 17.46 20.32
C PRO A 22 -1.35 16.51 19.15
N VAL A 23 -0.81 16.82 17.95
CA VAL A 23 -1.07 16.09 16.70
C VAL A 23 0.19 15.32 16.21
N GLU A 24 1.25 15.25 17.01
CA GLU A 24 2.51 14.55 16.68
C GLU A 24 2.27 13.09 16.25
N GLY A 25 1.42 12.37 17.00
CA GLY A 25 1.08 10.97 16.73
C GLY A 25 0.03 10.76 15.64
N ALA A 26 -0.40 11.79 14.91
CA ALA A 26 -1.46 11.65 13.92
C ALA A 26 -1.06 10.70 12.78
N THR A 27 -2.06 10.01 12.26
CA THR A 27 -1.99 9.15 11.08
C THR A 27 -2.27 9.94 9.80
N LEU A 28 -3.31 10.77 9.83
CA LEU A 28 -3.71 11.61 8.71
C LEU A 28 -4.10 13.00 9.19
N ILE A 29 -3.94 13.97 8.30
CA ILE A 29 -4.42 15.34 8.45
C ILE A 29 -5.35 15.66 7.29
N LEU A 30 -6.41 16.40 7.59
CA LEU A 30 -7.39 16.90 6.64
C LEU A 30 -7.42 18.43 6.74
N THR A 31 -6.84 19.09 5.75
CA THR A 31 -6.65 20.54 5.69
C THR A 31 -7.71 21.19 4.80
N PRO A 32 -8.48 22.18 5.29
CA PRO A 32 -9.38 22.96 4.43
C PRO A 32 -8.62 23.64 3.28
N GLU A 33 -9.06 23.47 2.03
CA GLU A 33 -8.40 24.06 0.86
C GLU A 33 -9.18 25.24 0.25
N ASN A 34 -10.50 25.15 0.14
CA ASN A 34 -11.31 26.21 -0.44
C ASN A 34 -11.88 27.16 0.63
N PRO A 35 -12.29 28.38 0.25
CA PRO A 35 -12.85 29.36 1.19
C PRO A 35 -14.05 28.82 1.98
N GLU A 36 -14.94 28.06 1.35
CA GLU A 36 -16.09 27.46 2.02
C GLU A 36 -15.69 26.47 3.14
N ALA A 37 -14.66 25.64 2.91
CA ALA A 37 -14.16 24.72 3.93
C ALA A 37 -13.48 25.47 5.08
N ARG A 38 -12.74 26.56 4.80
CA ARG A 38 -12.13 27.41 5.83
C ARG A 38 -13.19 28.13 6.67
N LEU A 39 -14.24 28.66 6.04
CA LEU A 39 -15.37 29.28 6.75
C LEU A 39 -16.13 28.27 7.62
N ALA A 40 -16.46 27.10 7.06
CA ALA A 40 -17.15 26.05 7.81
C ALA A 40 -16.31 25.54 9.00
N PHE A 41 -14.99 25.39 8.82
CA PHE A 41 -14.08 25.05 9.92
C PHE A 41 -14.11 26.12 11.02
N HIS A 42 -14.05 27.40 10.63
CA HIS A 42 -14.11 28.53 11.56
C HIS A 42 -15.40 28.54 12.39
N GLU A 43 -16.57 28.37 11.75
CA GLU A 43 -17.87 28.29 12.44
C GLU A 43 -17.87 27.17 13.51
N VAL A 44 -17.35 25.99 13.15
CA VAL A 44 -17.21 24.86 14.09
C VAL A 44 -16.26 25.24 15.22
N ALA A 45 -15.09 25.82 14.92
CA ALA A 45 -14.12 26.25 15.92
C ALA A 45 -14.70 27.28 16.91
N GLU A 46 -15.47 28.26 16.43
CA GLU A 46 -16.17 29.22 17.29
C GLU A 46 -17.18 28.54 18.21
N SER A 47 -17.99 27.62 17.68
CA SER A 47 -18.98 26.90 18.48
C SER A 47 -18.37 26.07 19.61
N LEU A 48 -17.10 25.68 19.48
CA LEU A 48 -16.37 24.98 20.53
C LEU A 48 -15.91 25.94 21.64
N GLN A 49 -15.64 27.21 21.33
CA GLN A 49 -15.19 28.20 22.32
C GLN A 49 -16.30 28.64 23.27
N VAL A 50 -17.56 28.53 22.86
CA VAL A 50 -18.71 28.85 23.69
C VAL A 50 -18.83 27.85 24.85
N GLN A 51 -18.72 28.35 26.08
CA GLN A 51 -18.98 27.55 27.27
C GLN A 51 -20.48 27.24 27.39
N THR A 52 -20.80 25.98 27.64
CA THR A 52 -22.18 25.51 27.84
C THR A 52 -22.29 24.78 29.16
N GLN A 53 -23.41 24.98 29.86
CA GLN A 53 -23.75 24.24 31.08
C GLN A 53 -24.52 22.95 30.77
N ASP A 54 -24.97 22.74 29.52
CA ASP A 54 -25.62 21.50 29.12
C ASP A 54 -24.58 20.36 29.00
N PRO A 55 -24.68 19.30 29.83
CA PRO A 55 -23.70 18.20 29.83
C PRO A 55 -23.62 17.48 28.47
N VAL A 56 -24.73 17.39 27.73
CA VAL A 56 -24.77 16.70 26.43
C VAL A 56 -24.01 17.50 25.39
N THR A 57 -24.25 18.80 25.31
CA THR A 57 -23.53 19.71 24.40
C THR A 57 -22.05 19.80 24.78
N HIS A 58 -21.72 19.87 26.08
CA HIS A 58 -20.33 19.88 26.53
C HIS A 58 -19.59 18.60 26.10
N ALA A 59 -20.19 17.42 26.28
CA ALA A 59 -19.61 16.17 25.82
C ALA A 59 -19.43 16.14 24.29
N ALA A 60 -20.34 16.75 23.53
CA ALA A 60 -20.24 16.88 22.07
C ALA A 60 -19.05 17.74 21.64
N GLN A 61 -18.88 18.89 22.28
CA GLN A 61 -17.77 19.79 22.03
C GLN A 61 -16.44 19.11 22.37
N GLN A 62 -16.35 18.44 23.52
CA GLN A 62 -15.14 17.71 23.93
C GLN A 62 -14.80 16.57 22.96
N HIS A 63 -15.80 15.83 22.47
CA HIS A 63 -15.56 14.78 21.48
C HIS A 63 -15.08 15.34 20.14
N THR A 64 -15.73 16.40 19.64
CA THR A 64 -15.37 17.06 18.37
C THR A 64 -13.94 17.62 18.41
N ARG A 65 -13.53 18.19 19.54
CA ARG A 65 -12.17 18.70 19.76
C ARG A 65 -11.08 17.64 19.59
N LYS A 66 -11.37 16.36 19.86
CA LYS A 66 -10.36 15.27 19.76
C LYS A 66 -9.77 15.11 18.37
N CYS A 67 -10.52 15.48 17.33
CA CYS A 67 -10.11 15.35 15.94
C CYS A 67 -9.81 16.71 15.29
N MET A 68 -9.68 17.78 16.07
CA MET A 68 -9.45 19.14 15.57
C MET A 68 -8.24 19.77 16.23
N TRP A 69 -7.37 20.35 15.41
CA TRP A 69 -6.37 21.30 15.87
C TRP A 69 -6.77 22.69 15.37
N ILE A 70 -6.82 23.65 16.29
CA ILE A 70 -7.25 25.02 16.04
C ILE A 70 -6.05 25.93 16.36
N SER A 71 -5.77 26.88 15.48
CA SER A 71 -4.67 27.84 15.65
C SER A 71 -4.78 28.60 16.97
N SER A 72 -3.64 29.02 17.53
CA SER A 72 -3.62 29.76 18.80
C SER A 72 -4.27 31.16 18.69
N LYS A 73 -4.29 31.72 17.48
CA LYS A 73 -4.86 33.04 17.18
C LYS A 73 -5.66 32.98 15.87
N GLN A 74 -6.66 33.87 15.76
CA GLN A 74 -7.33 34.09 14.49
C GLN A 74 -6.41 34.81 13.50
N GLN A 75 -6.57 34.50 12.22
CA GLN A 75 -5.77 35.04 11.13
C GLN A 75 -6.67 35.63 10.06
N ASN A 76 -6.15 36.59 9.29
CA ASN A 76 -6.87 37.17 8.16
C ASN A 76 -6.99 36.17 7.00
N ASP A 77 -8.13 36.22 6.30
CA ASP A 77 -8.40 35.41 5.12
C ASP A 77 -9.26 36.18 4.11
N GLN A 78 -8.60 36.72 3.07
CA GLN A 78 -9.25 37.59 2.10
C GLN A 78 -10.32 36.87 1.26
N GLU A 79 -10.12 35.59 0.95
CA GLU A 79 -11.06 34.84 0.11
C GLU A 79 -12.33 34.50 0.88
N VAL A 80 -12.20 34.13 2.16
CA VAL A 80 -13.36 33.93 3.03
C VAL A 80 -14.11 35.25 3.25
N ARG A 81 -13.41 36.38 3.41
CA ARG A 81 -14.04 37.70 3.51
C ARG A 81 -14.90 38.03 2.29
N ARG A 82 -14.42 37.75 1.07
CA ARG A 82 -15.16 37.94 -0.19
C ARG A 82 -16.40 37.04 -0.24
N LEU A 83 -16.27 35.78 0.18
CA LEU A 83 -17.38 34.82 0.24
C LEU A 83 -18.49 35.31 1.19
N SER A 84 -18.13 35.78 2.39
CA SER A 84 -19.08 36.28 3.39
C SER A 84 -19.82 37.55 2.94
N ARG A 85 -19.15 38.45 2.20
CA ARG A 85 -19.78 39.64 1.61
C ARG A 85 -20.80 39.28 0.53
N THR A 86 -20.42 38.40 -0.39
CA THR A 86 -21.30 37.94 -1.49
C THR A 86 -22.57 37.27 -0.95
N ALA A 87 -22.44 36.43 0.08
CA ALA A 87 -23.58 35.79 0.73
C ALA A 87 -24.52 36.79 1.45
N SER A 88 -23.98 37.91 1.93
CA SER A 88 -24.75 38.97 2.62
C SER A 88 -25.47 39.90 1.62
N GLU A 89 -24.88 40.12 0.44
CA GLU A 89 -25.47 40.89 -0.66
C GLU A 89 -26.64 40.13 -1.33
N ASP A 90 -26.51 38.81 -1.51
CA ASP A 90 -27.59 37.95 -2.04
C ASP A 90 -28.84 37.94 -1.13
N LEU A 91 -28.67 38.03 0.19
CA LEU A 91 -29.78 38.15 1.13
C LEU A 91 -30.44 39.54 1.08
N SER A 92 -29.66 40.59 0.85
CA SER A 92 -30.14 41.98 0.80
C SER A 92 -30.84 42.35 -0.53
N SER A 93 -30.54 41.64 -1.63
CA SER A 93 -31.15 41.88 -2.95
C SER A 93 -32.62 41.40 -3.08
N SER A 94 -33.17 40.76 -2.05
CA SER A 94 -34.51 40.14 -2.07
C SER A 94 -35.68 41.04 -1.66
N SER A 95 -35.48 42.36 -1.52
CA SER A 95 -36.56 43.31 -1.23
C SER A 95 -37.03 44.06 -2.49
N PRO A 96 -38.33 44.00 -2.87
CA PRO A 96 -38.83 44.72 -4.04
C PRO A 96 -38.92 46.23 -3.78
N ILE A 97 -38.34 47.00 -4.70
CA ILE A 97 -38.33 48.46 -4.75
C ILE A 97 -39.75 49.01 -4.97
N SER A 98 -40.17 49.96 -4.14
CA SER A 98 -41.12 51.01 -4.55
C SER A 98 -40.97 52.29 -3.72
N SER A 99 -40.30 53.32 -4.27
CA SER A 99 -40.80 54.71 -4.41
C SER A 99 -39.68 55.67 -4.85
N PRO A 100 -39.98 56.73 -5.64
CA PRO A 100 -38.97 57.53 -6.33
C PRO A 100 -38.71 58.92 -5.71
N ARG A 101 -37.50 59.44 -5.99
CA ARG A 101 -36.96 60.83 -5.91
C ARG A 101 -36.42 61.32 -4.57
N ASP A 102 -35.12 61.67 -4.56
CA ASP A 102 -34.67 63.07 -4.58
C ASP A 102 -33.17 63.19 -4.95
N PRO A 103 -32.73 64.11 -5.83
CA PRO A 103 -31.32 64.36 -6.09
C PRO A 103 -30.89 65.66 -5.41
N ARG A 104 -30.31 65.58 -4.21
CA ARG A 104 -29.30 66.51 -3.63
C ARG A 104 -29.13 66.25 -2.13
N SER A 105 -28.05 65.57 -1.76
CA SER A 105 -27.26 65.95 -0.58
C SER A 105 -25.89 65.27 -0.61
N SER A 106 -24.92 66.13 -0.89
CA SER A 106 -23.55 66.12 -0.40
C SER A 106 -23.23 65.28 0.85
N PHE A 107 -22.06 64.64 0.79
CA PHE A 107 -21.22 64.22 1.92
C PHE A 107 -21.86 63.32 2.99
N ARG A 108 -21.72 62.01 2.79
CA ARG A 108 -21.45 61.08 3.90
C ARG A 108 -20.12 60.37 3.64
N SER A 109 -19.08 60.87 4.29
CA SER A 109 -17.97 60.05 4.75
C SER A 109 -18.55 58.95 5.64
N GLN A 110 -18.70 57.75 5.10
CA GLN A 110 -18.70 56.55 5.92
C GLN A 110 -17.26 56.07 5.96
N ASP A 111 -16.57 56.44 7.04
CA ASP A 111 -15.64 55.53 7.71
C ASP A 111 -16.40 54.21 7.93
N GLU A 112 -16.37 53.31 6.95
CA GLU A 112 -16.43 51.89 7.28
C GLU A 112 -15.04 51.55 7.77
N SER A 113 -14.85 51.62 9.09
CA SER A 113 -13.73 50.96 9.75
C SER A 113 -13.61 49.57 9.16
N GLU A 114 -12.53 49.32 8.41
CA GLU A 114 -12.24 48.01 7.84
C GLU A 114 -12.03 47.01 8.97
N GLU A 115 -13.11 46.46 9.54
CA GLU A 115 -12.99 45.35 10.46
C GLU A 115 -12.34 44.20 9.70
N GLU A 116 -11.11 43.88 10.08
CA GLU A 116 -10.37 42.73 9.60
C GLU A 116 -11.20 41.49 9.93
N PHE A 117 -11.77 40.85 8.92
CA PHE A 117 -12.49 39.59 9.09
C PHE A 117 -11.47 38.48 9.39
N ARG A 118 -11.28 38.16 10.67
CA ARG A 118 -10.31 37.18 11.14
C ARG A 118 -11.03 35.86 11.43
N ILE A 119 -10.44 34.76 10.96
CA ILE A 119 -10.99 33.42 11.14
C ILE A 119 -10.03 32.53 11.94
N TRP A 120 -10.60 31.55 12.62
CA TRP A 120 -9.83 30.44 13.20
C TRP A 120 -9.41 29.51 12.07
N LYS A 121 -8.10 29.28 11.93
CA LYS A 121 -7.55 28.30 10.98
C LYS A 121 -7.16 27.03 11.71
N GLY A 122 -6.96 25.96 10.95
CA GLY A 122 -6.56 24.67 11.52
C GLY A 122 -6.89 23.52 10.61
N HIS A 123 -6.84 22.32 11.17
CA HIS A 123 -6.97 21.08 10.43
C HIS A 123 -7.72 20.05 11.29
N TYR A 124 -8.37 19.10 10.62
CA TYR A 124 -8.79 17.88 11.29
C TYR A 124 -7.65 16.85 11.23
N PHE A 125 -7.63 15.93 12.18
CA PHE A 125 -6.66 14.83 12.16
C PHE A 125 -7.26 13.54 12.69
N LEU A 126 -6.69 12.41 12.26
CA LEU A 126 -7.02 11.09 12.73
C LEU A 126 -5.80 10.51 13.42
N SER A 127 -5.98 9.89 14.59
CA SER A 127 -4.91 9.17 15.29
C SER A 127 -5.41 7.79 15.72
N LEU A 128 -4.62 6.75 15.47
CA LEU A 128 -4.93 5.40 15.94
C LEU A 128 -4.91 5.29 17.48
N ASP A 129 -4.17 6.17 18.16
CA ASP A 129 -4.11 6.21 19.63
C ASP A 129 -5.38 6.85 20.22
N GLN A 130 -6.09 7.65 19.43
CA GLN A 130 -7.36 8.27 19.77
C GLN A 130 -8.45 7.75 18.83
N PRO A 131 -8.92 6.50 19.02
CA PRO A 131 -9.88 5.85 18.14
C PRO A 131 -11.22 6.61 18.12
N PRO A 132 -12.04 6.43 17.06
CA PRO A 132 -13.36 7.04 16.99
C PRO A 132 -14.28 6.44 18.06
N ARG A 133 -15.41 7.10 18.34
CA ARG A 133 -16.36 6.65 19.36
C ARG A 133 -16.84 5.22 19.16
N ASN A 134 -16.97 4.80 17.89
CA ASN A 134 -17.22 3.41 17.54
C ASN A 134 -16.18 2.93 16.52
N PRO A 135 -15.10 2.28 16.98
CA PRO A 135 -14.03 1.80 16.11
C PRO A 135 -14.52 0.86 15.00
N SER A 136 -15.45 -0.05 15.30
CA SER A 136 -16.01 -0.97 14.29
C SER A 136 -16.71 -0.24 13.13
N ARG A 137 -17.15 1.01 13.35
CA ARG A 137 -17.78 1.85 12.33
C ARG A 137 -16.79 2.82 11.67
N GLY A 138 -15.69 3.18 12.33
CA GLY A 138 -14.74 4.18 11.86
C GLY A 138 -15.13 5.62 12.21
N TRP A 139 -14.28 6.57 11.81
CA TRP A 139 -14.49 7.99 12.01
C TRP A 139 -15.62 8.47 11.10
N VAL A 140 -16.76 8.82 11.69
CA VAL A 140 -17.91 9.32 10.96
C VAL A 140 -17.70 10.80 10.65
N VAL A 141 -17.80 11.15 9.37
CA VAL A 141 -17.61 12.50 8.85
C VAL A 141 -18.95 13.09 8.40
N GLY A 142 -19.26 14.33 8.77
CA GLY A 142 -20.44 15.05 8.26
C GLY A 142 -20.84 16.28 9.07
N SER A 143 -22.08 16.75 8.89
CA SER A 143 -22.60 17.93 9.59
C SER A 143 -23.14 17.63 11.00
N LEU A 144 -22.96 18.54 11.96
CA LEU A 144 -23.52 18.43 13.32
C LEU A 144 -25.03 18.75 13.34
N ARG A 145 -25.85 17.95 14.05
CA ARG A 145 -27.29 18.21 14.27
C ARG A 145 -27.62 18.12 15.77
N ASP A 146 -28.56 18.92 16.23
CA ASP A 146 -29.19 18.81 17.56
C ASP A 146 -29.64 17.37 17.84
N GLY A 147 -29.12 16.79 18.91
CA GLY A 147 -29.42 15.42 19.37
C GLY A 147 -28.17 14.60 19.77
N PRO A 148 -28.36 13.40 20.36
CA PRO A 148 -27.28 12.62 20.99
C PRO A 148 -26.31 11.92 20.01
N HIS A 149 -26.52 12.05 18.70
CA HIS A 149 -25.66 11.40 17.69
C HIS A 149 -24.54 12.35 17.27
N MET A 150 -23.32 11.95 17.60
CA MET A 150 -22.12 12.73 17.36
C MET A 150 -21.30 12.10 16.24
N ASN A 151 -20.93 12.91 15.26
CA ASN A 151 -19.89 12.56 14.31
C ASN A 151 -18.53 12.78 14.97
N ASP A 152 -17.55 11.96 14.62
CA ASP A 152 -16.18 12.15 15.09
C ASP A 152 -15.53 13.37 14.42
N ILE A 153 -15.82 13.57 13.12
CA ILE A 153 -15.36 14.72 12.34
C ILE A 153 -16.56 15.56 11.90
N VAL A 154 -16.71 16.71 12.54
CA VAL A 154 -17.77 17.69 12.26
C VAL A 154 -17.26 18.70 11.24
N LEU A 155 -17.78 18.63 10.01
CA LEU A 155 -17.36 19.52 8.92
C LEU A 155 -18.05 20.89 8.91
N CYS A 156 -19.31 20.95 9.36
CA CYS A 156 -20.09 22.18 9.40
C CYS A 156 -21.27 22.08 10.39
N LEU A 157 -21.77 23.23 10.84
CA LEU A 157 -22.95 23.35 11.69
C LEU A 157 -24.23 23.40 10.83
N ARG A 158 -25.38 23.01 11.40
CA ARG A 158 -26.68 22.97 10.68
C ARG A 158 -27.53 24.24 10.79
N SER A 159 -27.13 25.24 11.56
CA SER A 159 -27.93 26.46 11.77
C SER A 159 -28.05 27.30 10.49
N GLY A 160 -29.29 27.62 10.09
CA GLY A 160 -29.66 28.57 9.03
C GLY A 160 -29.36 28.20 7.57
N ASN A 161 -28.14 27.73 7.29
CA ASN A 161 -27.56 27.64 5.94
C ASN A 161 -27.33 26.20 5.48
N ASN A 162 -28.13 25.26 5.99
CA ASN A 162 -28.08 23.81 5.69
C ASN A 162 -28.03 23.45 4.19
N LYS A 163 -28.45 24.36 3.29
CA LYS A 163 -28.39 24.19 1.83
C LYS A 163 -27.09 24.68 1.17
N ILE A 164 -26.28 25.48 1.86
CA ILE A 164 -25.10 26.15 1.29
C ILE A 164 -24.03 25.11 0.93
N TYR A 165 -23.55 24.35 1.93
CA TYR A 165 -22.41 23.45 1.70
C TYR A 165 -22.79 22.08 1.10
N LYS A 166 -24.09 21.73 1.11
CA LYS A 166 -24.61 20.44 0.62
C LYS A 166 -23.98 19.21 1.29
N VAL A 167 -23.51 19.35 2.54
CA VAL A 167 -22.95 18.25 3.35
C VAL A 167 -24.07 17.53 4.10
N ARG A 168 -24.07 16.19 4.06
CA ARG A 168 -25.06 15.37 4.80
C ARG A 168 -24.65 15.19 6.26
N ARG A 169 -25.63 14.80 7.10
CA ARG A 169 -25.40 14.44 8.50
C ARG A 169 -24.31 13.38 8.65
N ASN A 170 -24.46 12.25 7.96
CA ASN A 170 -23.44 11.21 7.89
C ASN A 170 -23.01 11.18 6.42
N GLN A 171 -21.94 11.89 6.09
CA GLN A 171 -21.47 12.05 4.73
C GLN A 171 -20.64 10.82 4.32
N ALA A 172 -19.63 10.50 5.11
CA ALA A 172 -18.67 9.43 4.83
C ALA A 172 -18.12 8.82 6.13
N ILE A 173 -17.40 7.72 5.99
CA ILE A 173 -16.57 7.09 7.01
C ILE A 173 -15.12 7.15 6.53
N LEU A 174 -14.20 7.49 7.43
CA LEU A 174 -12.77 7.23 7.30
C LEU A 174 -12.39 6.08 8.24
N GLN A 175 -11.64 5.09 7.76
CA GLN A 175 -11.19 3.96 8.58
C GLN A 175 -10.01 3.23 7.93
N ILE A 176 -9.33 2.34 8.66
CA ILE A 176 -8.30 1.41 8.23
C ILE A 176 -8.83 -0.03 8.26
N ASP A 177 -8.31 -0.93 7.42
CA ASP A 177 -8.66 -2.35 7.45
C ASP A 177 -7.46 -3.26 7.19
N LYS A 178 -7.70 -4.52 6.79
CA LYS A 178 -6.65 -5.50 6.43
C LYS A 178 -5.71 -5.07 5.30
N THR A 179 -6.03 -3.99 4.58
CA THR A 179 -5.12 -3.39 3.60
C THR A 179 -4.12 -2.42 4.23
N SER A 180 -4.27 -2.09 5.52
CA SER A 180 -3.55 -1.07 6.29
C SER A 180 -3.49 0.35 5.71
N PHE A 181 -4.03 0.57 4.53
CA PHE A 181 -4.35 1.91 4.05
C PHE A 181 -5.58 2.44 4.77
N VAL A 182 -5.56 3.74 5.03
CA VAL A 182 -6.79 4.43 5.38
C VAL A 182 -7.65 4.52 4.12
N TYR A 183 -8.96 4.41 4.27
CA TYR A 183 -9.92 4.53 3.21
C TYR A 183 -11.01 5.53 3.57
N VAL A 184 -11.66 6.05 2.52
CA VAL A 184 -12.91 6.78 2.62
C VAL A 184 -14.03 5.97 1.99
N GLN A 185 -15.20 5.95 2.63
CA GLN A 185 -16.40 5.31 2.11
C GLN A 185 -17.61 6.24 2.28
N PRO A 186 -18.37 6.55 1.22
CA PRO A 186 -19.63 7.27 1.35
C PRO A 186 -20.60 6.46 2.22
N MET A 187 -21.33 7.14 3.11
CA MET A 187 -22.31 6.48 3.97
C MET A 187 -23.51 5.93 3.17
N THR A 188 -23.86 6.58 2.06
CA THR A 188 -24.97 6.21 1.19
C THR A 188 -24.66 6.62 -0.24
N ASP A 189 -25.33 6.05 -1.24
CA ASP A 189 -25.19 6.46 -2.66
C ASP A 189 -25.62 7.92 -2.92
N ARG A 190 -26.39 8.50 -1.99
CA ARG A 190 -26.80 9.90 -2.02
C ARG A 190 -25.76 10.86 -1.45
N SER A 191 -24.71 10.34 -0.80
CA SER A 191 -23.59 11.14 -0.30
C SER A 191 -22.68 11.50 -1.47
N THR A 192 -22.60 12.79 -1.81
CA THR A 192 -21.68 13.31 -2.82
C THR A 192 -20.30 13.49 -2.20
N THR A 193 -19.54 12.40 -2.14
CA THR A 193 -18.13 12.40 -1.74
C THR A 193 -17.27 12.23 -2.99
N MET A 194 -16.25 13.08 -3.13
CA MET A 194 -15.34 13.04 -4.27
C MET A 194 -13.90 12.86 -3.79
N VAL A 195 -13.11 12.11 -4.54
CA VAL A 195 -11.67 11.91 -4.31
C VAL A 195 -10.94 12.28 -5.59
N ASN A 196 -10.04 13.26 -5.54
CA ASN A 196 -9.31 13.79 -6.70
C ASN A 196 -10.21 14.23 -7.87
N GLY A 197 -11.43 14.68 -7.57
CA GLY A 197 -12.42 15.10 -8.58
C GLY A 197 -13.37 13.99 -9.03
N ASP A 198 -13.13 12.73 -8.67
CA ASP A 198 -14.03 11.63 -9.02
C ASP A 198 -15.06 11.39 -7.92
N LYS A 199 -16.35 11.36 -8.27
CA LYS A 199 -17.40 10.91 -7.34
C LYS A 199 -17.22 9.41 -7.05
N ILE A 200 -17.11 9.07 -5.78
CA ILE A 200 -17.02 7.68 -5.33
C ILE A 200 -18.39 7.18 -4.85
N SER A 201 -18.70 5.90 -5.14
CA SER A 201 -19.88 5.19 -4.65
C SER A 201 -19.53 4.06 -3.68
N ARG A 202 -18.26 3.66 -3.64
CA ARG A 202 -17.75 2.58 -2.81
C ARG A 202 -16.52 3.06 -2.04
N LYS A 203 -16.00 2.18 -1.18
CA LYS A 203 -14.72 2.35 -0.50
C LYS A 203 -13.61 2.70 -1.51
N ARG A 204 -12.81 3.73 -1.21
CA ARG A 204 -11.56 4.07 -1.91
C ARG A 204 -10.42 4.20 -0.90
N VAL A 205 -9.32 3.50 -1.11
CA VAL A 205 -8.13 3.57 -0.23
C VAL A 205 -7.24 4.75 -0.61
N PHE A 206 -6.49 5.27 0.36
CA PHE A 206 -5.44 6.26 0.14
C PHE A 206 -4.10 5.53 0.05
N ASN A 207 -3.75 5.09 -1.15
CA ASN A 207 -2.45 4.48 -1.46
C ASN A 207 -1.38 5.51 -1.89
N GLN A 208 -1.67 6.81 -1.74
CA GLN A 208 -0.77 7.94 -2.02
C GLN A 208 -0.64 8.79 -0.75
N SER A 209 0.47 9.52 -0.61
CA SER A 209 0.75 10.35 0.57
C SER A 209 -0.20 11.54 0.71
N SER A 210 -0.85 11.97 -0.39
CA SER A 210 -1.90 12.98 -0.36
C SER A 210 -2.98 12.77 -1.41
N ALA A 211 -4.16 13.30 -1.15
CA ALA A 211 -5.27 13.39 -2.11
C ALA A 211 -6.15 14.61 -1.81
N ARG A 212 -7.04 14.97 -2.75
CA ARG A 212 -8.10 15.95 -2.53
C ARG A 212 -9.40 15.24 -2.22
N LEU A 213 -10.07 15.65 -1.15
CA LEU A 213 -11.39 15.18 -0.75
C LEU A 213 -12.40 16.31 -0.86
N ALA A 214 -13.57 16.01 -1.43
CA ALA A 214 -14.69 16.94 -1.38
C ALA A 214 -15.91 16.28 -0.75
N PHE A 215 -16.55 17.02 0.15
CA PHE A 215 -17.80 16.69 0.80
C PHE A 215 -18.80 17.80 0.48
N GLY A 216 -19.69 17.59 -0.48
CA GLY A 216 -20.52 18.69 -0.98
C GLY A 216 -19.63 19.75 -1.65
N SER A 217 -19.73 21.01 -1.22
CA SER A 217 -18.85 22.10 -1.68
C SER A 217 -17.58 22.29 -0.83
N LEU A 218 -17.40 21.51 0.24
CA LEU A 218 -16.24 21.65 1.12
C LEU A 218 -15.09 20.78 0.59
N CYS A 219 -13.98 21.41 0.21
CA CYS A 219 -12.79 20.77 -0.33
C CYS A 219 -11.66 20.77 0.70
N TYR A 220 -11.01 19.63 0.82
CA TYR A 220 -9.94 19.39 1.77
C TYR A 220 -8.79 18.65 1.09
N ARG A 221 -7.57 18.90 1.58
CA ARG A 221 -6.41 18.07 1.30
C ARG A 221 -6.26 17.05 2.41
N ILE A 222 -6.27 15.78 2.07
CA ILE A 222 -5.94 14.71 3.01
C ILE A 222 -4.48 14.29 2.80
N GLN A 223 -3.72 14.14 3.89
CA GLN A 223 -2.30 13.76 3.83
C GLN A 223 -1.93 12.83 4.98
N TYR A 224 -1.07 11.86 4.68
CA TYR A 224 -0.38 11.07 5.71
C TYR A 224 0.51 11.99 6.54
N ALA A 225 0.30 11.96 7.86
CA ALA A 225 0.99 12.82 8.80
C ALA A 225 2.33 12.22 9.22
N ARG A 226 3.22 13.04 9.79
CA ARG A 226 4.57 12.60 10.22
C ARG A 226 4.54 11.37 11.13
N GLY A 227 3.57 11.28 12.04
CA GLY A 227 3.39 10.12 12.93
C GLY A 227 3.08 8.80 12.22
N SER A 228 2.67 8.82 10.94
CA SER A 228 2.49 7.61 10.11
C SER A 228 3.77 7.10 9.45
N TYR A 229 4.85 7.88 9.51
CA TYR A 229 6.17 7.51 8.98
C TYR A 229 7.17 7.15 10.08
N ALA A 230 6.74 7.18 11.35
CA ALA A 230 7.54 6.74 12.47
C ALA A 230 7.74 5.21 12.45
N ASP A 231 8.89 4.74 12.95
CA ASP A 231 9.28 3.32 12.94
C ASP A 231 8.29 2.42 13.69
N ASP A 232 7.58 2.96 14.69
CA ASP A 232 6.60 2.25 15.50
C ASP A 232 5.19 2.20 14.87
N TYR A 233 4.95 2.95 13.79
CA TYR A 233 3.63 3.05 13.16
C TYR A 233 3.04 1.70 12.71
N PRO A 234 3.79 0.76 12.09
CA PRO A 234 3.26 -0.57 11.78
C PRO A 234 2.75 -1.33 13.02
N SER A 235 3.41 -1.16 14.17
CA SER A 235 2.95 -1.75 15.43
C SER A 235 1.65 -1.12 15.91
N ARG A 236 1.53 0.22 15.81
CA ARG A 236 0.28 0.94 16.15
C ARG A 236 -0.89 0.51 15.26
N VAL A 237 -0.66 0.32 13.95
CA VAL A 237 -1.66 -0.22 13.03
C VAL A 237 -2.07 -1.63 13.43
N LYS A 238 -1.10 -2.53 13.66
CA LYS A 238 -1.35 -3.90 14.11
C LYS A 238 -2.21 -3.93 15.37
N ASP A 239 -1.83 -3.14 16.37
CA ASP A 239 -2.55 -3.10 17.66
C ASP A 239 -3.96 -2.55 17.49
N TYR A 240 -4.15 -1.52 16.66
CA TYR A 240 -5.48 -0.99 16.35
C TYR A 240 -6.37 -2.04 15.67
N LEU A 241 -5.86 -2.70 14.62
CA LEU A 241 -6.59 -3.73 13.88
C LEU A 241 -7.00 -4.91 14.77
N ASN A 242 -6.06 -5.39 15.59
CA ASN A 242 -6.30 -6.51 16.51
C ASN A 242 -7.29 -6.14 17.61
N LYS A 243 -7.04 -5.01 18.31
CA LYS A 243 -7.79 -4.62 19.51
C LYS A 243 -9.19 -4.11 19.22
N TYR A 244 -9.35 -3.33 18.15
CA TYR A 244 -10.60 -2.61 17.90
C TYR A 244 -11.44 -3.18 16.76
N LEU A 245 -10.80 -3.82 15.78
CA LEU A 245 -11.50 -4.38 14.61
C LEU A 245 -11.54 -5.91 14.61
N ASN A 246 -10.86 -6.58 15.55
CA ASN A 246 -10.71 -8.02 15.59
C ASN A 246 -10.17 -8.59 14.26
N ILE A 247 -9.19 -7.91 13.66
CA ILE A 247 -8.52 -8.34 12.42
C ILE A 247 -7.10 -8.79 12.77
N PRO A 248 -6.85 -10.10 12.97
CA PRO A 248 -5.52 -10.64 13.22
C PRO A 248 -4.56 -10.21 12.11
N THR A 249 -3.53 -9.47 12.49
CA THR A 249 -2.54 -8.96 11.53
C THR A 249 -1.12 -9.10 12.10
N THR A 250 -0.18 -9.48 11.24
CA THR A 250 1.25 -9.57 11.55
C THR A 250 2.01 -8.36 11.00
N LEU A 251 3.17 -8.03 11.58
CA LEU A 251 4.03 -6.98 11.02
C LEU A 251 4.52 -7.32 9.61
N LEU A 252 4.63 -8.61 9.30
CA LEU A 252 5.04 -9.08 7.98
C LEU A 252 3.96 -8.81 6.92
N GLU A 253 2.68 -8.98 7.27
CA GLU A 253 1.55 -8.62 6.40
C GLU A 253 1.49 -7.11 6.12
N LEU A 254 1.80 -6.29 7.14
CA LEU A 254 1.82 -4.84 7.00
C LEU A 254 2.98 -4.32 6.14
N SER A 255 4.04 -5.11 5.96
CA SER A 255 5.18 -4.74 5.12
C SER A 255 4.80 -4.58 3.63
N LEU A 256 3.70 -5.20 3.20
CA LEU A 256 3.18 -5.10 1.83
C LEU A 256 2.36 -3.83 1.57
N THR A 257 1.98 -3.12 2.61
CA THR A 257 1.21 -1.88 2.53
C THR A 257 1.86 -0.86 3.46
N PRO A 258 3.15 -0.53 3.18
CA PRO A 258 3.83 0.49 3.94
C PRO A 258 3.12 1.82 3.73
N THR A 259 3.33 2.74 4.66
CA THR A 259 2.85 4.11 4.52
C THR A 259 3.29 4.66 3.15
N PRO A 260 2.37 5.24 2.35
CA PRO A 260 2.69 5.73 1.01
C PRO A 260 3.86 6.73 1.02
N SER A 261 4.74 6.70 0.03
CA SER A 261 5.92 7.59 0.01
C SER A 261 5.55 9.07 0.11
N GLU A 262 6.22 9.83 0.99
CA GLU A 262 6.09 11.29 1.09
C GLU A 262 6.47 12.00 -0.21
N THR A 263 7.39 11.41 -0.99
CA THR A 263 7.83 11.95 -2.29
C THR A 263 6.90 11.55 -3.43
N SER A 264 6.99 12.26 -4.56
CA SER A 264 6.13 12.07 -5.75
C SER A 264 5.83 10.59 -6.04
N PRO A 265 4.55 10.15 -5.93
CA PRO A 265 4.20 8.76 -6.09
C PRO A 265 4.45 8.32 -7.53
N ILE A 266 5.23 7.25 -7.72
CA ILE A 266 5.38 6.62 -9.03
C ILE A 266 4.09 5.83 -9.30
N THR A 267 3.35 6.25 -10.31
CA THR A 267 2.12 5.57 -10.74
C THR A 267 2.30 5.02 -12.15
N ILE A 268 2.00 3.74 -12.33
CA ILE A 268 2.07 3.01 -13.60
C ILE A 268 0.67 2.45 -13.88
N GLY A 269 -0.05 3.05 -14.82
CA GLY A 269 -1.47 2.76 -15.02
C GLY A 269 -2.29 3.07 -13.76
N GLN A 270 -3.01 2.07 -13.24
CA GLN A 270 -3.78 2.17 -11.99
C GLN A 270 -2.97 1.87 -10.71
N TRP A 271 -1.69 1.51 -10.86
CA TRP A 271 -0.88 0.99 -9.76
C TRP A 271 0.07 2.05 -9.24
N THR A 272 -0.05 2.39 -7.96
CA THR A 272 0.90 3.24 -7.24
C THR A 272 1.94 2.37 -6.57
N VAL A 273 3.22 2.62 -6.87
CA VAL A 273 4.36 1.89 -6.32
C VAL A 273 4.60 2.30 -4.87
N SER A 274 4.62 1.33 -3.97
CA SER A 274 4.93 1.53 -2.56
C SER A 274 6.41 1.88 -2.36
N ALA A 275 6.76 2.62 -1.30
CA ALA A 275 8.14 2.91 -0.97
C ALA A 275 8.92 1.61 -0.69
N GLY A 276 10.07 1.43 -1.37
CA GLY A 276 10.93 0.26 -1.22
C GLY A 276 11.00 -0.63 -2.47
N THR A 277 12.21 -1.08 -2.82
CA THR A 277 12.41 -2.13 -3.83
C THR A 277 12.35 -3.48 -3.12
N VAL A 278 11.49 -4.39 -3.59
CA VAL A 278 11.32 -5.74 -2.99
C VAL A 278 12.47 -6.65 -3.41
N GLY A 279 12.97 -6.46 -4.64
CA GLY A 279 14.12 -7.19 -5.14
C GLY A 279 14.67 -6.58 -6.41
N LYS A 280 16.00 -6.59 -6.54
CA LYS A 280 16.73 -6.30 -7.78
C LYS A 280 17.48 -7.57 -8.18
N GLY A 281 17.10 -8.16 -9.30
CA GLY A 281 17.70 -9.40 -9.81
C GLY A 281 18.16 -9.27 -11.26
N ALA A 282 18.74 -10.33 -11.80
CA ALA A 282 19.14 -10.41 -13.21
C ALA A 282 17.95 -10.28 -14.18
N SER A 283 16.73 -10.59 -13.72
CA SER A 283 15.48 -10.52 -14.48
C SER A 283 14.75 -9.17 -14.39
N GLY A 284 15.26 -8.20 -13.62
CA GLY A 284 14.70 -6.86 -13.49
C GLY A 284 14.54 -6.38 -12.05
N MET A 285 13.75 -5.30 -11.89
CA MET A 285 13.42 -4.72 -10.59
C MET A 285 11.97 -5.03 -10.24
N VAL A 286 11.74 -5.55 -9.05
CA VAL A 286 10.40 -5.87 -8.53
C VAL A 286 10.07 -4.93 -7.36
N SER A 287 8.91 -4.30 -7.44
CA SER A 287 8.36 -3.43 -6.39
C SER A 287 6.97 -3.92 -5.99
N ILE A 288 6.52 -3.61 -4.77
CA ILE A 288 5.09 -3.73 -4.44
C ILE A 288 4.37 -2.51 -4.99
N ALA A 289 3.20 -2.73 -5.56
CA ALA A 289 2.29 -1.67 -5.94
C ALA A 289 0.87 -1.97 -5.46
N SER A 290 0.05 -0.93 -5.36
CA SER A 290 -1.36 -1.05 -5.00
C SER A 290 -2.24 -0.12 -5.81
N ASN A 291 -3.50 -0.47 -5.98
CA ASN A 291 -4.51 0.41 -6.59
C ASN A 291 -5.38 1.10 -5.54
N ASP A 292 -6.28 1.97 -5.99
CA ASP A 292 -7.22 2.72 -5.17
C ASP A 292 -8.35 1.88 -4.53
N HIS A 293 -8.38 0.57 -4.80
CA HIS A 293 -9.23 -0.42 -4.13
C HIS A 293 -8.49 -1.19 -3.02
N GLY A 294 -7.17 -1.01 -2.91
CA GLY A 294 -6.32 -1.71 -1.95
C GLY A 294 -5.86 -3.10 -2.40
N GLN A 295 -6.05 -3.44 -3.69
CA GLN A 295 -5.43 -4.64 -4.27
C GLN A 295 -3.92 -4.41 -4.34
N ARG A 296 -3.15 -5.45 -3.98
CA ARG A 296 -1.69 -5.43 -3.99
C ARG A 296 -1.13 -6.37 -5.04
N VAL A 297 -0.08 -5.93 -5.72
CA VAL A 297 0.58 -6.67 -6.80
C VAL A 297 2.09 -6.54 -6.68
N ALA A 298 2.81 -7.52 -7.21
CA ALA A 298 4.21 -7.39 -7.55
C ALA A 298 4.33 -6.76 -8.93
N LEU A 299 5.06 -5.65 -9.04
CA LEU A 299 5.30 -4.94 -10.28
C LEU A 299 6.75 -5.17 -10.72
N LYS A 300 6.94 -5.99 -11.76
CA LYS A 300 8.27 -6.30 -12.31
C LYS A 300 8.55 -5.42 -13.52
N ARG A 301 9.50 -4.50 -13.38
CA ARG A 301 10.00 -3.63 -14.46
C ARG A 301 11.15 -4.31 -15.20
N VAL A 302 10.99 -4.46 -16.51
CA VAL A 302 11.99 -5.02 -17.43
C VAL A 302 12.25 -4.01 -18.53
N GLN A 303 13.52 -3.72 -18.80
CA GLN A 303 13.90 -2.90 -19.94
C GLN A 303 13.84 -3.73 -21.22
N VAL A 304 13.22 -3.18 -22.28
CA VAL A 304 13.07 -3.91 -23.55
C VAL A 304 14.42 -4.26 -24.17
N GLY A 305 15.38 -3.35 -24.11
CA GLY A 305 16.74 -3.57 -24.62
C GLY A 305 16.76 -4.06 -26.07
N ARG A 306 17.62 -5.05 -26.34
CA ARG A 306 17.80 -5.65 -27.68
C ARG A 306 16.97 -6.92 -27.92
N ASP A 307 16.31 -7.49 -26.90
CA ASP A 307 15.71 -8.82 -26.97
C ASP A 307 14.19 -8.80 -26.73
N ARG A 308 13.48 -8.21 -27.70
CA ARG A 308 12.01 -8.10 -27.71
C ARG A 308 11.32 -9.46 -27.80
N GLU A 309 11.92 -10.39 -28.54
CA GLU A 309 11.37 -11.72 -28.71
C GLU A 309 11.35 -12.46 -27.38
N ARG A 310 12.42 -12.37 -26.58
CA ARG A 310 12.43 -12.94 -25.23
C ARG A 310 11.30 -12.38 -24.35
N ILE A 311 11.11 -11.06 -24.32
CA ILE A 311 10.06 -10.44 -23.50
C ILE A 311 8.67 -10.88 -23.95
N ARG A 312 8.43 -10.93 -25.27
CA ARG A 312 7.16 -11.44 -25.82
C ARG A 312 6.94 -12.91 -25.49
N ASN A 313 7.99 -13.73 -25.55
CA ASN A 313 7.92 -15.15 -25.19
C ASN A 313 7.63 -15.35 -23.70
N VAL A 314 8.25 -14.54 -22.83
CA VAL A 314 7.94 -14.50 -21.39
C VAL A 314 6.48 -14.08 -21.17
N GLN A 315 6.00 -13.04 -21.83
CA GLN A 315 4.60 -12.61 -21.73
C GLN A 315 3.62 -13.74 -22.11
N ILE A 316 3.76 -14.33 -23.30
CA ILE A 316 2.87 -15.41 -23.78
C ILE A 316 2.86 -16.59 -22.81
N LYS A 317 4.03 -16.94 -22.27
CA LYS A 317 4.19 -18.00 -21.28
C LYS A 317 3.43 -17.70 -19.99
N LEU A 318 3.62 -16.50 -19.44
CA LEU A 318 2.96 -16.06 -18.21
C LEU A 318 1.44 -15.96 -18.38
N GLU A 319 0.94 -15.46 -19.53
CA GLU A 319 -0.49 -15.45 -19.88
C GLU A 319 -1.07 -16.88 -19.94
N THR A 320 -0.34 -17.80 -20.58
CA THR A 320 -0.75 -19.21 -20.69
C THR A 320 -0.84 -19.88 -19.32
N LEU A 321 0.15 -19.66 -18.45
CA LEU A 321 0.16 -20.19 -17.09
C LEU A 321 -0.93 -19.55 -16.23
N ALA A 322 -1.13 -18.23 -16.30
CA ALA A 322 -2.19 -17.55 -15.58
C ALA A 322 -3.59 -18.08 -15.95
N ALA A 323 -3.85 -18.26 -17.25
CA ALA A 323 -5.10 -18.84 -17.74
C ALA A 323 -5.29 -20.29 -17.27
N LEU A 324 -4.22 -21.08 -17.24
CA LEU A 324 -4.26 -22.45 -16.75
C LEU A 324 -4.58 -22.50 -15.24
N CYS A 325 -3.90 -21.69 -14.43
CA CYS A 325 -4.14 -21.59 -12.99
C CYS A 325 -5.58 -21.18 -12.69
N GLN A 326 -6.11 -20.18 -13.39
CA GLN A 326 -7.51 -19.75 -13.25
C GLN A 326 -8.50 -20.88 -13.58
N ARG A 327 -8.29 -21.60 -14.70
CA ARG A 327 -9.18 -22.70 -15.13
C ARG A 327 -9.19 -23.88 -14.17
N LYS A 328 -8.06 -24.18 -13.54
CA LYS A 328 -7.91 -25.32 -12.63
C LYS A 328 -7.97 -24.94 -11.15
N ASN A 329 -8.31 -23.69 -10.83
CA ASN A 329 -8.36 -23.15 -9.48
C ASN A 329 -7.06 -23.40 -8.68
N GLU A 330 -5.92 -23.30 -9.36
CA GLU A 330 -4.60 -23.41 -8.70
C GLU A 330 -4.17 -22.02 -8.26
N ASN A 331 -3.88 -21.88 -6.97
CA ASN A 331 -3.50 -20.62 -6.39
C ASN A 331 -2.03 -20.60 -5.97
N ARG A 332 -1.24 -21.66 -6.01
CA ARG A 332 0.16 -21.68 -5.53
C ARG A 332 1.20 -21.20 -6.56
N LEU A 333 0.76 -20.59 -7.66
CA LEU A 333 1.62 -20.02 -8.70
C LEU A 333 1.41 -18.51 -8.79
N LEU A 334 2.48 -17.77 -9.05
CA LEU A 334 2.41 -16.37 -9.44
C LEU A 334 1.66 -16.25 -10.78
N ARG A 335 0.76 -15.27 -10.89
CA ARG A 335 -0.06 -15.06 -12.08
C ARG A 335 0.15 -13.67 -12.63
N LEU A 336 0.19 -13.57 -13.94
CA LEU A 336 0.13 -12.30 -14.64
C LEU A 336 -1.30 -11.75 -14.62
N ILE A 337 -1.44 -10.49 -14.25
CA ILE A 337 -2.70 -9.73 -14.28
C ILE A 337 -2.78 -8.92 -15.56
N GLU A 338 -1.76 -8.11 -15.81
CA GLU A 338 -1.66 -7.27 -17.00
C GLU A 338 -0.20 -6.94 -17.32
N VAL A 339 0.03 -6.47 -18.54
CA VAL A 339 1.31 -5.94 -19.00
C VAL A 339 1.10 -4.48 -19.39
N ILE A 340 1.90 -3.59 -18.80
CA ILE A 340 1.84 -2.15 -19.07
C ILE A 340 3.13 -1.75 -19.79
N THR A 341 3.01 -0.92 -20.82
CA THR A 341 4.15 -0.33 -21.53
C THR A 341 3.72 0.99 -22.17
N ASP A 342 4.64 1.96 -22.23
CA ASP A 342 4.47 3.24 -22.93
C ASP A 342 4.69 3.11 -24.45
N ASP A 343 5.18 1.96 -24.92
CA ASP A 343 5.47 1.68 -26.32
C ASP A 343 4.77 0.41 -26.81
N VAL A 344 3.45 0.53 -26.99
CA VAL A 344 2.58 -0.55 -27.46
C VAL A 344 3.01 -1.10 -28.84
N ARG A 345 3.62 -0.25 -29.68
CA ARG A 345 4.12 -0.66 -31.00
C ARG A 345 5.48 -1.36 -30.92
N SER A 346 6.10 -1.40 -29.75
CA SER A 346 7.45 -1.89 -29.53
C SER A 346 8.41 -1.27 -30.55
N ALA A 347 8.36 0.05 -30.76
CA ALA A 347 9.26 0.77 -31.68
C ALA A 347 10.51 1.29 -30.93
N ASN A 348 10.37 1.70 -29.68
CA ASN A 348 11.40 2.21 -28.77
C ASN A 348 12.17 1.07 -28.08
N ARG A 349 13.50 1.17 -28.07
CA ARG A 349 14.42 0.17 -27.46
C ARG A 349 14.75 0.47 -26.00
N ILE A 350 14.39 1.65 -25.53
CA ILE A 350 14.61 2.13 -24.16
C ILE A 350 13.29 2.06 -23.36
N ALA A 351 12.18 1.68 -24.01
CA ALA A 351 10.90 1.50 -23.35
C ALA A 351 11.00 0.46 -22.23
N ASP A 352 10.25 0.73 -21.17
CA ASP A 352 10.06 -0.18 -20.07
C ASP A 352 8.78 -1.01 -20.31
N VAL A 353 8.83 -2.25 -19.87
CA VAL A 353 7.68 -3.15 -19.79
C VAL A 353 7.50 -3.52 -18.33
N TRP A 354 6.27 -3.34 -17.84
CA TRP A 354 5.89 -3.69 -16.48
C TRP A 354 4.96 -4.88 -16.52
N PHE A 355 5.39 -5.99 -15.90
CA PHE A 355 4.53 -7.13 -15.63
C PHE A 355 3.87 -6.93 -14.26
N VAL A 356 2.55 -6.81 -14.27
CA VAL A 356 1.72 -6.73 -13.05
C VAL A 356 1.36 -8.14 -12.64
N GLN A 357 1.83 -8.60 -11.49
CA GLN A 357 1.75 -9.98 -11.07
C GLN A 357 1.11 -10.13 -9.69
N GLU A 358 0.35 -11.21 -9.48
CA GLU A 358 -0.27 -11.50 -8.19
C GLU A 358 -0.06 -12.96 -7.74
N PRO A 359 0.00 -13.18 -6.42
CA PRO A 359 -0.02 -12.18 -5.35
C PRO A 359 1.35 -11.53 -5.14
N ALA A 360 1.33 -10.37 -4.50
CA ALA A 360 2.50 -9.83 -3.82
C ALA A 360 2.90 -10.75 -2.64
N ALA A 361 4.07 -11.38 -2.72
CA ALA A 361 4.61 -12.17 -1.60
C ALA A 361 5.18 -11.24 -0.53
N GLN A 362 4.87 -11.52 0.74
CA GLN A 362 5.32 -10.71 1.88
C GLN A 362 6.83 -10.83 2.09
N GLU A 363 7.34 -12.04 1.89
CA GLU A 363 8.74 -12.40 2.01
C GLU A 363 9.01 -13.57 1.07
N VAL A 364 10.28 -13.89 0.89
CA VAL A 364 10.73 -15.07 0.16
C VAL A 364 11.46 -16.03 1.09
N LEU A 365 11.47 -17.32 0.74
CA LEU A 365 12.05 -18.37 1.57
C LEU A 365 13.53 -18.13 1.88
N SER A 366 14.30 -17.52 0.97
CA SER A 366 15.70 -17.16 1.24
C SER A 366 15.85 -16.23 2.44
N THR A 367 14.98 -15.22 2.55
CA THR A 367 15.03 -14.25 3.65
C THR A 367 14.54 -14.89 4.95
N ALA A 368 13.47 -15.69 4.88
CA ALA A 368 12.96 -16.47 6.02
C ALA A 368 14.02 -17.39 6.64
N LEU A 369 14.84 -18.05 5.81
CA LEU A 369 15.96 -18.88 6.25
C LEU A 369 17.00 -18.08 7.04
N THR A 370 17.35 -16.88 6.56
CA THR A 370 18.33 -16.02 7.23
C THR A 370 17.83 -15.36 8.51
N ARG A 371 16.51 -15.13 8.64
CA ARG A 371 15.91 -14.46 9.80
C ARG A 371 15.57 -15.39 10.96
N GLY A 372 15.86 -16.69 10.82
CA GLY A 372 15.62 -17.67 11.87
C GLY A 372 14.15 -18.05 12.03
N LEU A 373 13.31 -17.91 10.99
CA LEU A 373 11.93 -18.43 11.02
C LEU A 373 11.89 -19.96 11.14
N PHE A 374 12.98 -20.62 10.70
CA PHE A 374 13.21 -22.03 10.93
C PHE A 374 13.80 -22.23 12.33
N LYS A 375 12.96 -22.72 13.25
CA LYS A 375 13.38 -23.13 14.59
C LYS A 375 14.43 -24.25 14.54
N GLN A 376 14.93 -24.68 15.70
CA GLN A 376 15.91 -25.77 15.79
C GLN A 376 15.23 -27.12 16.10
N GLY A 377 15.98 -28.21 15.93
CA GLY A 377 15.53 -29.57 16.27
C GLY A 377 14.28 -30.02 15.52
N GLN A 378 13.40 -30.77 16.19
CA GLN A 378 12.21 -31.37 15.58
C GLN A 378 11.23 -30.35 14.99
N GLU A 379 11.16 -29.14 15.56
CA GLU A 379 10.32 -28.07 15.01
C GLU A 379 10.81 -27.62 13.63
N ARG A 380 12.13 -27.61 13.39
CA ARG A 380 12.70 -27.35 12.06
C ARG A 380 12.15 -28.33 11.04
N ILE A 381 12.22 -29.63 11.36
CA ILE A 381 11.81 -30.70 10.45
C ILE A 381 10.32 -30.62 10.14
N SER A 382 9.48 -30.28 11.12
CA SER A 382 8.05 -30.05 10.91
C SER A 382 7.78 -28.89 9.94
N ILE A 383 8.46 -27.75 10.13
CA ILE A 383 8.37 -26.58 9.24
C ILE A 383 8.84 -26.95 7.83
N VAL A 384 10.02 -27.58 7.70
CA VAL A 384 10.58 -28.04 6.42
C VAL A 384 9.60 -28.95 5.69
N THR A 385 9.02 -29.92 6.40
CA THR A 385 8.07 -30.89 5.82
C THR A 385 6.85 -30.17 5.25
N THR A 386 6.30 -29.21 6.00
CA THR A 386 5.16 -28.41 5.57
C THR A 386 5.50 -27.55 4.33
N VAL A 387 6.66 -26.89 4.36
CA VAL A 387 7.15 -26.06 3.24
C VAL A 387 7.37 -26.91 1.98
N LEU A 388 8.04 -28.06 2.11
CA LEU A 388 8.30 -28.97 0.99
C LEU A 388 7.00 -29.54 0.43
N ALA A 389 6.03 -29.90 1.27
CA ALA A 389 4.73 -30.38 0.82
C ALA A 389 4.01 -29.36 -0.06
N ASP A 390 4.05 -28.07 0.30
CA ASP A 390 3.41 -27.02 -0.49
C ASP A 390 4.15 -26.73 -1.80
N ILE A 391 5.50 -26.68 -1.78
CA ILE A 391 6.35 -26.55 -2.98
C ILE A 391 6.12 -27.73 -3.94
N LEU A 392 6.12 -28.96 -3.44
CA LEU A 392 5.85 -30.17 -4.23
C LEU A 392 4.44 -30.15 -4.79
N GLY A 393 3.46 -29.67 -4.02
CA GLY A 393 2.09 -29.53 -4.48
C GLY A 393 1.95 -28.58 -5.69
N ALA A 394 2.60 -27.41 -5.62
CA ALA A 394 2.62 -26.44 -6.73
C ALA A 394 3.41 -26.96 -7.94
N THR A 395 4.55 -27.63 -7.69
CA THR A 395 5.39 -28.20 -8.74
C THR A 395 4.70 -29.37 -9.45
N ASN A 396 4.04 -30.25 -8.71
CA ASN A 396 3.23 -31.34 -9.26
C ASN A 396 2.07 -30.80 -10.13
N PHE A 397 1.49 -29.64 -9.78
CA PHE A 397 0.53 -28.98 -10.67
C PHE A 397 1.20 -28.58 -12.01
N LEU A 398 2.38 -27.95 -12.00
CA LEU A 398 3.10 -27.62 -13.23
C LEU A 398 3.39 -28.87 -14.06
N HIS A 399 3.96 -29.90 -13.43
CA HIS A 399 4.40 -31.14 -14.08
C HIS A 399 3.21 -31.89 -14.72
N ARG A 400 2.09 -32.04 -14.00
CA ARG A 400 0.85 -32.64 -14.55
C ARG A 400 0.27 -31.87 -15.75
N ASN A 401 0.61 -30.59 -15.89
CA ASN A 401 0.21 -29.75 -17.01
C ASN A 401 1.33 -29.54 -18.04
N ARG A 402 2.37 -30.38 -17.98
CA ARG A 402 3.54 -30.38 -18.88
C ARG A 402 4.29 -29.06 -18.87
N TRP A 403 4.55 -28.53 -17.68
CA TRP A 403 5.44 -27.40 -17.45
C TRP A 403 6.56 -27.81 -16.51
N ILE A 404 7.77 -27.35 -16.81
CA ILE A 404 8.95 -27.35 -15.95
C ILE A 404 9.09 -25.91 -15.45
N HIS A 405 9.39 -25.71 -14.16
CA HIS A 405 9.67 -24.37 -13.64
C HIS A 405 11.06 -23.88 -14.08
N GLY A 406 12.09 -24.72 -13.94
CA GLY A 406 13.42 -24.46 -14.51
C GLY A 406 14.35 -23.51 -13.73
N ASP A 407 13.89 -22.92 -12.61
CA ASP A 407 14.72 -22.08 -11.72
C ASP A 407 14.18 -22.09 -10.28
N LEU A 408 13.86 -23.27 -9.76
CA LEU A 408 13.44 -23.40 -8.36
C LEU A 408 14.63 -23.17 -7.42
N LYS A 409 14.46 -22.23 -6.49
CA LYS A 409 15.43 -21.83 -5.47
C LYS A 409 14.72 -21.00 -4.40
N PRO A 410 15.29 -20.81 -3.19
CA PRO A 410 14.58 -20.15 -2.10
C PRO A 410 14.10 -18.72 -2.40
N VAL A 411 14.80 -17.94 -3.23
CA VAL A 411 14.37 -16.58 -3.61
C VAL A 411 13.12 -16.59 -4.52
N ASN A 412 12.85 -17.71 -5.20
CA ASN A 412 11.68 -17.88 -6.07
C ASN A 412 10.50 -18.56 -5.34
N ILE A 413 10.58 -18.74 -4.02
CA ILE A 413 9.48 -19.25 -3.20
C ILE A 413 8.96 -18.10 -2.33
N GLY A 414 7.81 -17.55 -2.70
CA GLY A 414 7.14 -16.49 -1.95
C GLY A 414 6.32 -17.03 -0.80
N ILE A 415 6.31 -16.31 0.32
CA ILE A 415 5.52 -16.61 1.51
C ILE A 415 4.28 -15.71 1.50
N ARG A 416 3.09 -16.34 1.55
CA ARG A 416 1.80 -15.65 1.68
C ARG A 416 1.34 -15.55 3.11
N THR A 417 1.56 -16.62 3.86
CA THR A 417 1.17 -16.74 5.25
C THR A 417 2.20 -17.60 5.95
N TRP A 418 2.66 -17.13 7.11
CA TRP A 418 3.57 -17.85 7.97
C TRP A 418 3.07 -17.75 9.41
N THR A 419 2.19 -18.67 9.79
CA THR A 419 1.68 -18.81 11.16
C THR A 419 1.95 -20.20 11.69
N THR A 420 1.80 -20.38 12.99
CA THR A 420 1.89 -21.70 13.65
C THR A 420 0.85 -22.70 13.13
N GLU A 421 -0.26 -22.20 12.59
CA GLU A 421 -1.40 -23.01 12.13
C GLU A 421 -1.38 -23.23 10.62
N CYS A 422 -0.74 -22.32 9.86
CA CYS A 422 -0.78 -22.33 8.40
C CYS A 422 0.50 -21.72 7.81
N ILE A 423 1.16 -22.49 6.95
CA ILE A 423 2.19 -22.00 6.03
C ILE A 423 1.61 -22.13 4.63
N SER A 424 1.53 -21.00 3.91
CA SER A 424 1.09 -20.97 2.52
C SER A 424 2.11 -20.25 1.66
N LEU A 425 2.50 -20.90 0.58
CA LEU A 425 3.56 -20.47 -0.32
C LEU A 425 3.02 -20.21 -1.73
N VAL A 426 3.88 -19.60 -2.54
CA VAL A 426 3.66 -19.38 -3.96
C VAL A 426 4.98 -19.53 -4.71
N LEU A 427 4.98 -20.27 -5.81
CA LEU A 427 6.10 -20.27 -6.75
C LEU A 427 6.10 -18.96 -7.53
N LEU A 428 7.20 -18.23 -7.43
CA LEU A 428 7.47 -16.97 -8.11
C LEU A 428 8.34 -17.20 -9.35
N ASP A 429 8.63 -16.12 -10.09
CA ASP A 429 9.54 -16.07 -11.24
C ASP A 429 9.42 -17.25 -12.24
N LEU A 430 8.31 -17.26 -12.98
CA LEU A 430 8.02 -18.25 -14.02
C LEU A 430 8.65 -17.88 -15.39
N ASP A 431 9.60 -16.95 -15.41
CA ASP A 431 10.25 -16.48 -16.63
C ASP A 431 11.01 -17.58 -17.36
N ASP A 432 11.64 -18.50 -16.60
CA ASP A 432 12.41 -19.63 -17.12
C ASP A 432 11.55 -20.89 -17.37
N ALA A 433 10.25 -20.85 -17.02
CA ALA A 433 9.38 -22.02 -17.17
C ALA A 433 9.25 -22.47 -18.62
N GLU A 434 9.22 -23.77 -18.89
CA GLU A 434 9.09 -24.26 -20.26
C GLU A 434 8.23 -25.50 -20.35
N LYS A 435 7.79 -25.85 -21.55
CA LYS A 435 6.99 -27.07 -21.75
C LYS A 435 7.86 -28.29 -21.46
N SER A 436 7.39 -29.18 -20.59
CA SER A 436 8.04 -30.48 -20.39
C SER A 436 7.99 -31.28 -21.71
N PRO A 437 9.03 -32.08 -22.01
CA PRO A 437 9.00 -33.01 -23.13
C PRO A 437 7.85 -34.02 -22.98
N PHE A 438 7.52 -34.75 -24.05
CA PHE A 438 6.56 -35.85 -23.92
C PHE A 438 7.09 -36.91 -22.93
N PRO A 439 6.21 -37.64 -22.22
CA PRO A 439 6.62 -38.67 -21.28
C PRO A 439 7.67 -39.62 -21.88
N GLY A 440 8.75 -39.86 -21.15
CA GLY A 440 9.88 -40.68 -21.59
C GLY A 440 10.84 -40.00 -22.57
N ARG A 441 10.69 -38.70 -22.84
CA ARG A 441 11.63 -37.90 -23.63
C ARG A 441 12.32 -36.84 -22.76
N TYR A 442 13.39 -36.28 -23.31
CA TYR A 442 14.23 -35.27 -22.67
C TYR A 442 14.42 -34.09 -23.61
N HIS A 443 14.49 -32.88 -23.07
CA HIS A 443 15.11 -31.75 -23.75
C HIS A 443 16.61 -31.98 -23.87
N PRO A 444 17.27 -31.44 -24.90
CA PRO A 444 18.72 -31.44 -24.96
C PRO A 444 19.30 -30.70 -23.75
N ALA A 445 20.48 -31.13 -23.27
CA ALA A 445 21.23 -30.36 -22.29
C ALA A 445 21.51 -28.95 -22.85
N ARG A 446 21.48 -27.94 -21.98
CA ARG A 446 21.77 -26.54 -22.37
C ARG A 446 22.80 -25.94 -21.41
N PRO A 447 24.07 -26.38 -21.50
CA PRO A 447 25.10 -26.00 -20.55
C PRO A 447 25.29 -24.48 -20.51
N GLY A 448 25.40 -23.91 -19.31
CA GLY A 448 25.58 -22.46 -19.14
C GLY A 448 24.37 -21.58 -19.45
N THR A 449 23.17 -22.16 -19.64
CA THR A 449 21.96 -21.38 -19.95
C THR A 449 20.83 -21.60 -18.94
N GLY A 450 20.30 -20.49 -18.42
CA GLY A 450 19.16 -20.48 -17.50
C GLY A 450 19.44 -21.13 -16.14
N GLY A 451 18.52 -20.90 -15.20
CA GLY A 451 18.62 -21.44 -13.85
C GLY A 451 19.79 -20.87 -13.03
N THR A 452 19.93 -21.36 -11.79
CA THR A 452 20.89 -20.83 -10.82
C THR A 452 21.87 -21.90 -10.36
N ILE A 453 23.17 -21.60 -10.45
CA ILE A 453 24.24 -22.48 -9.96
C ILE A 453 24.02 -22.76 -8.47
N GLY A 454 24.18 -24.02 -8.07
CA GLY A 454 23.88 -24.51 -6.71
C GLY A 454 22.61 -25.36 -6.67
N TRP A 455 21.54 -24.91 -7.32
CA TRP A 455 20.26 -25.64 -7.40
C TRP A 455 20.05 -26.30 -8.78
N LEU A 456 20.86 -26.00 -9.78
CA LEU A 456 20.74 -26.55 -11.13
C LEU A 456 21.12 -28.03 -11.18
N ALA A 457 20.24 -28.86 -11.76
CA ALA A 457 20.44 -30.30 -11.88
C ALA A 457 21.60 -30.67 -12.84
N PRO A 458 22.40 -31.72 -12.54
CA PRO A 458 23.53 -32.15 -13.37
C PRO A 458 23.15 -32.41 -14.83
N GLU A 459 22.00 -33.05 -15.06
CA GLU A 459 21.53 -33.45 -16.38
C GLU A 459 21.21 -32.26 -17.30
N ARG A 460 20.97 -31.06 -16.74
CA ARG A 460 20.81 -29.83 -17.53
C ARG A 460 22.11 -29.37 -18.19
N GLU A 461 23.25 -29.73 -17.61
CA GLU A 461 24.59 -29.39 -18.14
C GLU A 461 25.24 -30.56 -18.91
N MET A 462 24.72 -31.78 -18.82
CA MET A 462 25.41 -32.98 -19.36
C MET A 462 24.61 -33.75 -20.41
N THR A 463 23.45 -34.30 -20.03
CA THR A 463 22.81 -35.42 -20.77
C THR A 463 21.48 -35.04 -21.41
N GLY A 464 20.75 -34.10 -20.83
CA GLY A 464 19.38 -33.76 -21.21
C GLY A 464 18.43 -33.94 -20.04
N TYR A 465 17.36 -33.14 -20.02
CA TYR A 465 16.54 -32.97 -18.83
C TYR A 465 15.05 -33.00 -19.14
N ASN A 466 14.27 -33.27 -18.10
CA ASN A 466 12.82 -33.18 -18.10
C ASN A 466 12.37 -32.52 -16.78
N GLU A 467 11.11 -32.69 -16.40
CA GLU A 467 10.56 -32.15 -15.16
C GLU A 467 11.27 -32.62 -13.87
N LEU A 468 12.01 -33.74 -13.90
CA LEU A 468 12.76 -34.22 -12.74
C LEU A 468 13.89 -33.27 -12.33
N ALA A 469 14.36 -32.41 -13.24
CA ALA A 469 15.32 -31.37 -12.91
C ALA A 469 14.80 -30.40 -11.83
N ASP A 470 13.49 -30.15 -11.78
CA ASP A 470 12.88 -29.36 -10.69
C ASP A 470 12.97 -30.10 -9.35
N LEU A 471 12.86 -31.43 -9.34
CA LEU A 471 12.94 -32.24 -8.12
C LEU A 471 14.35 -32.23 -7.53
N TRP A 472 15.39 -32.18 -8.37
CA TRP A 472 16.76 -31.96 -7.91
C TRP A 472 16.86 -30.63 -7.15
N SER A 473 16.39 -29.53 -7.75
CA SER A 473 16.41 -28.20 -7.13
C SER A 473 15.64 -28.17 -5.80
N ILE A 474 14.49 -28.87 -5.72
CA ILE A 474 13.71 -29.02 -4.49
C ILE A 474 14.49 -29.83 -3.44
N GLY A 475 15.20 -30.88 -3.84
CA GLY A 475 16.07 -31.64 -2.95
C GLY A 475 17.17 -30.78 -2.33
N VAL A 476 17.85 -29.96 -3.14
CA VAL A 476 18.84 -28.99 -2.64
C VAL A 476 18.22 -28.01 -1.65
N MET A 477 17.04 -27.46 -1.95
CA MET A 477 16.31 -26.60 -1.02
C MET A 477 15.95 -27.33 0.28
N GLY A 478 15.53 -28.59 0.21
CA GLY A 478 15.25 -29.42 1.38
C GLY A 478 16.45 -29.55 2.30
N ILE A 479 17.61 -29.89 1.73
CA ILE A 479 18.88 -29.95 2.48
C ILE A 479 19.22 -28.59 3.08
N GLU A 480 19.11 -27.51 2.30
CA GLU A 480 19.40 -26.15 2.76
C GLU A 480 18.52 -25.73 3.94
N MET A 481 17.23 -26.07 3.94
CA MET A 481 16.33 -25.75 5.05
C MET A 481 16.60 -26.61 6.30
N ILE A 482 16.96 -27.89 6.14
CA ILE A 482 17.31 -28.78 7.26
C ILE A 482 18.64 -28.36 7.87
N TRP A 483 19.66 -28.15 7.05
CA TRP A 483 21.00 -27.82 7.51
C TRP A 483 21.14 -26.35 7.92
N GLY A 484 20.25 -25.49 7.42
CA GLY A 484 20.27 -24.04 7.66
C GLY A 484 21.26 -23.27 6.78
N ARG A 485 21.93 -23.93 5.83
CA ARG A 485 22.85 -23.34 4.86
C ARG A 485 22.87 -24.14 3.56
N HIS A 486 23.16 -23.48 2.45
CA HIS A 486 23.30 -24.13 1.15
C HIS A 486 24.39 -25.22 1.20
N PRO A 487 24.14 -26.43 0.66
CA PRO A 487 25.02 -27.57 0.90
C PRO A 487 26.35 -27.54 0.14
N TRP A 488 26.39 -26.91 -1.03
CA TRP A 488 27.63 -26.76 -1.82
C TRP A 488 27.66 -25.42 -2.54
N ARG A 489 28.69 -24.59 -2.32
CA ARG A 489 28.79 -23.26 -2.97
C ARG A 489 29.88 -23.29 -4.02
N HIS A 490 29.49 -23.15 -5.29
CA HIS A 490 30.43 -23.07 -6.40
C HIS A 490 30.16 -21.81 -7.24
N GLY A 491 31.22 -21.18 -7.74
CA GLY A 491 31.12 -20.07 -8.70
C GLY A 491 30.78 -20.52 -10.12
N LYS A 492 31.06 -21.79 -10.45
CA LYS A 492 30.73 -22.46 -11.72
C LYS A 492 30.00 -23.77 -11.44
N ASN A 493 29.18 -24.23 -12.38
CA ASN A 493 28.50 -25.52 -12.20
C ASN A 493 29.52 -26.67 -12.38
N PRO A 494 29.69 -27.58 -11.41
CA PRO A 494 30.61 -28.73 -11.52
C PRO A 494 30.35 -29.64 -12.72
N TRP A 495 29.11 -29.68 -13.19
CA TRP A 495 28.68 -30.54 -14.28
C TRP A 495 28.84 -29.87 -15.65
N ARG A 496 29.27 -28.60 -15.69
CA ARG A 496 29.53 -27.89 -16.94
C ARG A 496 30.75 -28.49 -17.64
N PRO A 497 30.64 -28.90 -18.92
CA PRO A 497 31.80 -29.37 -19.68
C PRO A 497 32.88 -28.29 -19.78
N GLY A 498 34.13 -28.64 -19.48
CA GLY A 498 35.25 -27.72 -19.54
C GLY A 498 36.51 -28.27 -18.85
N PRO A 499 37.65 -27.56 -18.97
CA PRO A 499 38.93 -28.01 -18.41
C PRO A 499 38.92 -28.10 -16.88
N GLU A 500 38.09 -27.31 -16.21
CA GLU A 500 37.96 -27.25 -14.74
C GLU A 500 36.95 -28.28 -14.19
N ALA A 501 36.23 -29.01 -15.05
CA ALA A 501 35.10 -29.84 -14.63
C ALA A 501 35.51 -30.93 -13.62
N SER A 502 36.63 -31.61 -13.86
CA SER A 502 37.10 -32.69 -12.99
C SER A 502 37.45 -32.22 -11.57
N GLU A 503 38.01 -31.01 -11.45
CA GLU A 503 38.36 -30.41 -10.16
C GLU A 503 37.10 -30.00 -9.40
N LEU A 504 36.18 -29.29 -10.05
CA LEU A 504 34.91 -28.87 -9.46
C LEU A 504 34.02 -30.07 -9.07
N GLN A 505 34.06 -31.17 -9.83
CA GLN A 505 33.33 -32.39 -9.48
C GLN A 505 33.89 -33.05 -8.22
N LYS A 506 35.22 -33.01 -8.04
CA LYS A 506 35.85 -33.52 -6.82
C LYS A 506 35.47 -32.65 -5.61
N GLU A 507 35.57 -31.33 -5.74
CA GLU A 507 35.13 -30.39 -4.69
C GLU A 507 33.66 -30.60 -4.32
N PHE A 508 32.80 -30.82 -5.31
CA PHE A 508 31.39 -31.16 -5.08
C PHE A 508 31.23 -32.45 -4.28
N GLN A 509 31.97 -33.51 -4.62
CA GLN A 509 31.89 -34.80 -3.91
C GLN A 509 32.34 -34.66 -2.45
N ASP A 510 33.40 -33.91 -2.20
CA ASP A 510 33.90 -33.64 -0.85
C ASP A 510 32.83 -32.91 -0.01
N MET A 511 32.26 -31.82 -0.53
CA MET A 511 31.17 -31.08 0.13
C MET A 511 29.89 -31.92 0.30
N TYR A 512 29.57 -32.79 -0.67
CA TYR A 512 28.43 -33.69 -0.58
C TYR A 512 28.62 -34.68 0.58
N GLY A 513 29.81 -35.25 0.74
CA GLY A 513 30.16 -36.12 1.87
C GLY A 513 29.98 -35.41 3.21
N GLU A 514 30.55 -34.21 3.37
CA GLU A 514 30.39 -33.38 4.58
C GLU A 514 28.92 -33.09 4.89
N THR A 515 28.12 -32.81 3.85
CA THR A 515 26.68 -32.57 3.99
C THR A 515 25.95 -33.80 4.51
N VAL A 516 26.25 -34.97 3.96
CA VAL A 516 25.63 -36.24 4.38
C VAL A 516 25.99 -36.56 5.83
N ASP A 517 27.26 -36.40 6.21
CA ASP A 517 27.72 -36.63 7.59
C ASP A 517 27.02 -35.67 8.57
N ALA A 518 26.87 -34.40 8.20
CA ALA A 518 26.16 -33.42 9.01
C ALA A 518 24.66 -33.76 9.17
N LEU A 519 23.99 -34.22 8.10
CA LEU A 519 22.59 -34.63 8.16
C LEU A 519 22.39 -35.89 9.01
N ASN A 520 23.29 -36.87 8.90
CA ASN A 520 23.25 -38.08 9.74
C ASN A 520 23.39 -37.71 11.22
N LYS A 521 24.32 -36.81 11.55
CA LYS A 521 24.49 -36.32 12.91
C LYS A 521 23.22 -35.64 13.45
N LEU A 522 22.57 -34.79 12.64
CA LEU A 522 21.31 -34.15 13.01
C LEU A 522 20.16 -35.16 13.21
N HIS A 523 20.16 -36.24 12.43
CA HIS A 523 19.20 -37.33 12.58
C HIS A 523 19.41 -38.05 13.93
N ASP A 524 20.65 -38.44 14.23
CA ASP A 524 21.00 -39.16 15.45
C ASP A 524 20.72 -38.32 16.72
N GLU A 525 20.98 -37.01 16.66
CA GLU A 525 20.66 -36.04 17.72
C GLU A 525 19.15 -35.86 17.93
N GLY A 526 18.32 -36.08 16.90
CA GLY A 526 16.86 -35.96 16.98
C GLY A 526 16.14 -37.24 17.42
N THR A 527 16.81 -38.39 17.36
CA THR A 527 16.28 -39.70 17.78
C THR A 527 16.62 -40.11 19.22
N ASN A 528 17.53 -39.38 19.87
CA ASN A 528 17.84 -39.49 21.30
C ASN A 528 17.09 -38.42 22.10
#